data_AF-A0A511BS11-F1
#
_entry.id   AF-A0A511BS11-F1
#
_cell.length_a   1.000
_cell.length_b   1.000
_cell.length_c   1.000
_cell.angle_alpha   90.00
_cell.angle_beta   90.00
_cell.angle_gamma   90.00
#
_symmetry.space_group_name_H-M   'P 1'
#
loop_
_entity.id
_entity.type
_entity.pdbx_description
1 polymer ?
#
loop_
_entity_poly.entity_id
_entity_poly.type
_entity_poly.pdbx_seq_one_letter_code
_entity_poly.pdbx_strand_id
1 'polypeptide(L)'
;MYHMTVCYPYGDNNHLQIRSEALGLRYINSPRLLNGDRDYKHIKKFVWIIHELESNELLRNSVVMFTDAHDIMVMANSQELCSLFYAFDCDFLISGESHFFPEPETEDRRLIRDYFHNDHPAPYPNAGAWIAYGWAALELLRESVAHAREIGSDDDQLAIQDVMVVNETLRIRVDHDNLVFKSVVGNIDNISIRGSSIFDENLRRIPVLHFNGNRHHLDFFRFYNDLFTLNRNPDLLLRVVETAAGAYVAYDEGRFALTEHRSPKILFLLSAPSGNSCLMTGDGRVVTISPEFNLAAGHHRVDGWEIIRTSNVQTVLQTFFPDETFAFLPLKTRDICDAHLRASTTNILEYFYNL
;
A
#
# COMPACT_ATOMS: atom_id res chain seq x y z
N MET A 1 -1.37 -5.84 20.17
CA MET A 1 -1.82 -4.63 19.45
C MET A 1 -3.17 -4.91 18.81
N TYR A 2 -4.10 -3.96 18.89
CA TYR A 2 -5.34 -3.99 18.11
C TYR A 2 -5.17 -3.16 16.84
N HIS A 3 -5.74 -3.61 15.73
CA HIS A 3 -5.82 -2.84 14.50
C HIS A 3 -7.27 -2.43 14.26
N MET A 4 -7.54 -1.13 14.38
CA MET A 4 -8.83 -0.50 14.22
C MET A 4 -8.94 0.15 12.84
N THR A 5 -10.12 0.05 12.22
CA THR A 5 -10.51 0.87 11.07
C THR A 5 -11.98 1.23 11.19
N VAL A 6 -12.48 2.07 10.29
CA VAL A 6 -13.89 2.46 10.24
C VAL A 6 -14.50 2.15 8.88
N CYS A 7 -15.77 1.74 8.87
CA CYS A 7 -16.58 1.66 7.64
C CYS A 7 -16.01 0.78 6.51
N TYR A 8 -15.11 -0.16 6.80
CA TYR A 8 -14.73 -1.14 5.79
C TYR A 8 -15.96 -1.99 5.43
N PRO A 9 -16.24 -2.29 4.15
CA PRO A 9 -17.39 -3.10 3.77
C PRO A 9 -17.41 -4.44 4.52
N TYR A 10 -18.52 -4.73 5.20
CA TYR A 10 -18.75 -6.03 5.81
C TYR A 10 -18.97 -7.06 4.69
N GLY A 11 -18.07 -8.04 4.59
CA GLY A 11 -18.17 -9.12 3.61
C GLY A 11 -16.97 -10.08 3.69
N ASP A 12 -17.10 -11.23 3.03
CA ASP A 12 -16.15 -12.35 3.12
C ASP A 12 -14.75 -12.04 2.54
N ASN A 13 -14.60 -10.91 1.83
CA ASN A 13 -13.36 -10.48 1.17
C ASN A 13 -12.74 -9.22 1.79
N ASN A 14 -12.82 -9.07 3.12
CA ASN A 14 -12.08 -8.02 3.81
C ASN A 14 -10.58 -8.37 3.86
N HIS A 15 -9.84 -8.00 2.81
CA HIS A 15 -8.41 -8.26 2.70
C HIS A 15 -7.62 -7.61 3.84
N LEU A 16 -8.03 -6.44 4.34
CA LEU A 16 -7.32 -5.75 5.41
C LEU A 16 -7.46 -6.53 6.71
N GLN A 17 -8.65 -7.04 7.02
CA GLN A 17 -8.89 -7.95 8.14
C GLN A 17 -8.07 -9.22 8.01
N ILE A 18 -8.20 -9.95 6.89
CA ILE A 18 -7.50 -11.21 6.64
C ILE A 18 -6.00 -11.02 6.82
N ARG A 19 -5.44 -9.95 6.24
CA ARG A 19 -4.02 -9.63 6.34
C ARG A 19 -3.61 -9.31 7.78
N SER A 20 -4.39 -8.50 8.47
CA SER A 20 -4.10 -8.08 9.84
C SER A 20 -4.09 -9.26 10.80
N GLU A 21 -5.09 -10.13 10.70
CA GLU A 21 -5.20 -11.33 11.52
C GLU A 21 -4.06 -12.32 11.21
N ALA A 22 -3.71 -12.50 9.93
CA ALA A 22 -2.56 -13.32 9.52
C ALA A 22 -1.21 -12.78 10.07
N LEU A 23 -1.12 -11.47 10.29
CA LEU A 23 0.02 -10.79 10.91
C LEU A 23 -0.06 -10.74 12.45
N GLY A 24 -1.04 -11.42 13.06
CA GLY A 24 -1.18 -11.52 14.51
C GLY A 24 -1.74 -10.25 15.17
N LEU A 25 -2.44 -9.40 14.42
CA LEU A 25 -3.17 -8.24 14.93
C LEU A 25 -4.60 -8.65 15.32
N ARG A 26 -5.14 -8.00 16.35
CA ARG A 26 -6.57 -8.13 16.72
C ARG A 26 -7.37 -7.08 15.95
N TYR A 27 -8.02 -7.48 14.87
CA TYR A 27 -8.70 -6.56 13.96
C TYR A 27 -10.08 -6.12 14.48
N ILE A 28 -10.40 -4.83 14.36
CA ILE A 28 -11.67 -4.21 14.73
C ILE A 28 -12.11 -3.29 13.60
N ASN A 29 -13.28 -3.57 13.02
CA ASN A 29 -13.93 -2.69 12.06
C ASN A 29 -15.11 -1.98 12.73
N SER A 30 -14.89 -0.76 13.19
CA SER A 30 -15.91 0.04 13.85
C SER A 30 -17.04 0.35 12.86
N PRO A 31 -18.28 -0.06 13.17
CA PRO A 31 -19.41 0.15 12.28
C PRO A 31 -19.68 1.64 12.09
N ARG A 32 -20.17 1.99 10.90
CA ARG A 32 -20.78 3.30 10.69
C ARG A 32 -21.92 3.45 11.69
N LEU A 33 -21.79 4.36 12.64
CA LEU A 33 -22.93 4.75 13.48
C LEU A 33 -23.89 5.55 12.59
N LEU A 34 -24.79 4.83 11.92
CA LEU A 34 -25.82 5.36 11.02
C LEU A 34 -26.95 5.96 11.85
N ASN A 35 -26.71 7.09 12.52
CA ASN A 35 -27.77 7.87 13.18
C ASN A 35 -28.57 8.69 12.13
N GLY A 36 -29.06 8.03 11.07
CA GLY A 36 -29.78 8.67 9.95
C GLY A 36 -28.90 9.54 9.03
N ASP A 37 -27.61 9.60 9.30
CA ASP A 37 -26.68 10.53 8.69
C ASP A 37 -26.12 9.97 7.37
N ARG A 38 -26.66 10.45 6.24
CA ARG A 38 -26.30 9.97 4.89
C ARG A 38 -24.93 10.48 4.44
N ASP A 39 -24.47 11.60 4.97
CA ASP A 39 -23.24 12.25 4.50
C ASP A 39 -22.02 11.78 5.30
N TYR A 40 -21.10 11.11 4.61
CA TYR A 40 -19.80 10.78 5.19
C TYR A 40 -18.94 12.05 5.28
N LYS A 41 -18.36 12.27 6.45
CA LYS A 41 -17.48 13.40 6.80
C LYS A 41 -16.26 12.80 7.48
N HIS A 42 -15.04 13.22 7.11
CA HIS A 42 -13.83 12.54 7.56
C HIS A 42 -13.70 12.53 9.09
N ILE A 43 -14.01 13.65 9.75
CA ILE A 43 -14.01 13.77 11.21
C ILE A 43 -14.90 12.74 11.94
N LYS A 44 -15.92 12.18 11.27
CA LYS A 44 -16.79 11.13 11.88
C LYS A 44 -16.01 9.86 12.20
N LYS A 45 -14.90 9.60 11.52
CA LYS A 45 -14.03 8.45 11.85
C LYS A 45 -13.53 8.55 13.28
N PHE A 46 -13.13 9.74 13.74
CA PHE A 46 -12.70 9.96 15.12
C PHE A 46 -13.85 9.75 16.09
N VAL A 47 -15.06 10.21 15.78
CA VAL A 47 -16.26 9.97 16.62
C VAL A 47 -16.52 8.47 16.82
N TRP A 48 -16.40 7.66 15.76
CA TRP A 48 -16.63 6.22 15.85
C TRP A 48 -15.51 5.50 16.62
N ILE A 49 -14.26 5.90 16.44
CA ILE A 49 -13.13 5.36 17.20
C ILE A 49 -13.24 5.73 18.68
N ILE A 50 -13.63 6.98 19.00
CA ILE A 50 -13.89 7.41 20.38
C ILE A 50 -14.95 6.52 21.02
N HIS A 51 -16.07 6.28 20.34
CA HIS A 51 -17.13 5.41 20.85
C HIS A 51 -16.62 3.98 21.14
N GLU A 52 -15.80 3.41 20.26
CA GLU A 52 -15.20 2.09 20.44
C GLU A 52 -14.23 2.07 21.64
N LEU A 53 -13.36 3.08 21.75
CA LEU A 53 -12.44 3.24 22.88
C LEU A 53 -13.19 3.46 24.21
N GLU A 54 -14.27 4.23 24.23
CA GLU A 54 -15.10 4.45 25.43
C GLU A 54 -15.87 3.21 25.87
N SER A 55 -16.31 2.41 24.92
CA SER A 55 -17.11 1.21 25.20
C SER A 55 -16.25 0.00 25.55
N ASN A 56 -14.92 0.06 25.32
CA ASN A 56 -14.03 -1.09 25.47
C ASN A 56 -12.78 -0.75 26.31
N GLU A 57 -12.80 -1.17 27.58
CA GLU A 57 -11.69 -0.95 28.52
C GLU A 57 -10.38 -1.63 28.08
N LEU A 58 -10.47 -2.79 27.41
CA LEU A 58 -9.28 -3.49 26.92
C LEU A 58 -8.54 -2.69 25.86
N LEU A 59 -9.26 -1.95 25.01
CA LEU A 59 -8.63 -1.08 24.01
C LEU A 59 -7.92 0.10 24.66
N ARG A 60 -8.56 0.75 25.64
CA ARG A 60 -7.94 1.87 26.38
C ARG A 60 -6.64 1.48 27.07
N ASN A 61 -6.57 0.26 27.59
CA ASN A 61 -5.41 -0.27 28.28
C ASN A 61 -4.41 -1.00 27.34
N SER A 62 -4.57 -0.88 26.02
CA SER A 62 -3.72 -1.54 25.02
C SER A 62 -3.04 -0.53 24.09
N VAL A 63 -2.04 -1.02 23.34
CA VAL A 63 -1.58 -0.33 22.12
C VAL A 63 -2.56 -0.63 20.99
N VAL A 64 -3.04 0.44 20.36
CA VAL A 64 -3.98 0.42 19.25
C VAL A 64 -3.33 1.07 18.02
N MET A 65 -3.56 0.50 16.85
CA MET A 65 -3.24 1.10 15.56
C MET A 65 -4.55 1.42 14.86
N PHE A 66 -4.69 2.62 14.33
CA PHE A 66 -5.77 2.96 13.42
C PHE A 66 -5.21 3.12 12.00
N THR A 67 -5.99 2.66 11.03
CA THR A 67 -5.75 2.98 9.62
C THR A 67 -7.05 3.25 8.87
N ASP A 68 -6.98 4.07 7.82
CA ASP A 68 -8.04 4.18 6.83
C ASP A 68 -8.33 2.81 6.19
N ALA A 69 -9.55 2.65 5.70
CA ALA A 69 -10.06 1.32 5.40
C ALA A 69 -9.61 0.83 4.02
N HIS A 70 -9.66 1.71 3.02
CA HIS A 70 -9.79 1.29 1.61
C HIS A 70 -8.47 1.24 0.83
N ASP A 71 -7.43 1.85 1.39
CA ASP A 71 -6.20 2.21 0.69
C ASP A 71 -4.97 2.01 1.58
N ILE A 72 -5.04 1.03 2.50
CA ILE A 72 -3.96 0.70 3.44
C ILE A 72 -3.48 -0.74 3.25
N MET A 73 -2.16 -0.92 3.18
CA MET A 73 -1.51 -2.22 3.32
C MET A 73 -0.78 -2.34 4.64
N VAL A 74 -1.06 -3.42 5.36
CA VAL A 74 -0.31 -3.81 6.56
C VAL A 74 0.59 -5.00 6.22
N MET A 75 1.89 -4.84 6.48
CA MET A 75 2.92 -5.83 6.13
C MET A 75 3.71 -6.32 7.35
N ALA A 76 3.79 -5.54 8.41
CA ALA A 76 4.47 -5.92 9.64
C ALA A 76 3.54 -6.63 10.62
N ASN A 77 4.11 -7.56 11.38
CA ASN A 77 3.37 -8.26 12.44
C ASN A 77 3.24 -7.39 13.70
N SER A 78 2.39 -7.84 14.63
CA SER A 78 2.11 -7.07 15.85
C SER A 78 3.34 -6.83 16.74
N GLN A 79 4.31 -7.75 16.76
CA GLN A 79 5.54 -7.59 17.54
C GLN A 79 6.45 -6.51 16.93
N GLU A 80 6.62 -6.52 15.62
CA GLU A 80 7.41 -5.55 14.86
C GLU A 80 6.82 -4.14 15.03
N LEU A 81 5.50 -3.97 14.84
CA LEU A 81 4.82 -2.69 15.01
C LEU A 81 4.92 -2.15 16.44
N CYS A 82 4.73 -3.00 17.46
CA CYS A 82 4.94 -2.60 18.86
C CYS A 82 6.38 -2.17 19.11
N SER A 83 7.36 -2.90 18.59
CA SER A 83 8.77 -2.61 18.81
C SER A 83 9.17 -1.27 18.20
N LEU A 84 8.69 -0.98 16.98
CA LEU A 84 8.87 0.31 16.33
C LEU A 84 8.21 1.43 17.15
N PHE A 85 6.93 1.27 17.52
CA PHE A 85 6.21 2.27 18.32
C PHE A 85 6.92 2.59 19.65
N TYR A 86 7.39 1.57 20.38
CA TYR A 86 8.11 1.79 21.64
C TYR A 86 9.46 2.51 21.43
N ALA A 87 10.10 2.33 20.28
CA ALA A 87 11.35 3.03 19.96
C ALA A 87 11.15 4.54 19.74
N PHE A 88 9.93 4.98 19.39
CA PHE A 88 9.62 6.40 19.27
C PHE A 88 9.50 7.11 20.63
N ASP A 89 9.34 6.39 21.75
CA ASP A 89 9.13 6.97 23.09
C ASP A 89 8.10 8.11 23.07
N CYS A 90 6.88 7.76 22.65
CA CYS A 90 5.75 8.66 22.51
C CYS A 90 4.46 7.97 22.98
N ASP A 91 3.43 8.76 23.24
CA ASP A 91 2.10 8.26 23.62
C ASP A 91 1.21 8.07 22.38
N PHE A 92 1.44 8.88 21.35
CA PHE A 92 0.74 8.87 20.06
C PHE A 92 1.72 9.12 18.91
N LEU A 93 1.81 8.19 17.97
CA LEU A 93 2.62 8.27 16.76
C LEU A 93 1.69 8.36 15.54
N ILE A 94 1.74 9.49 14.82
CA ILE A 94 0.95 9.70 13.60
C ILE A 94 1.81 9.52 12.35
N SER A 95 1.22 9.01 11.27
CA SER A 95 1.88 8.95 9.97
C SER A 95 2.37 10.33 9.54
N GLY A 96 3.56 10.39 8.94
CA GLY A 96 4.03 11.57 8.23
C GLY A 96 3.65 11.54 6.75
N GLU A 97 3.63 12.70 6.10
CA GLU A 97 3.62 12.86 4.66
C GLU A 97 4.43 14.09 4.19
N SER A 98 4.74 14.13 2.90
CA SER A 98 5.59 15.16 2.28
C SER A 98 4.85 16.47 2.01
N HIS A 99 3.52 16.43 1.96
CA HIS A 99 2.68 17.55 1.56
C HIS A 99 1.80 18.01 2.73
N PHE A 100 1.81 19.30 3.04
CA PHE A 100 0.95 19.85 4.08
C PHE A 100 -0.46 20.01 3.53
N PHE A 101 -1.37 19.15 3.99
CA PHE A 101 -2.77 19.21 3.63
C PHE A 101 -3.66 19.41 4.88
N PRO A 102 -4.75 20.19 4.80
CA PRO A 102 -5.12 21.05 3.66
C PRO A 102 -4.17 22.24 3.48
N GLU A 103 -4.13 22.77 2.25
CA GLU A 103 -3.27 23.90 1.86
C GLU A 103 -3.47 25.12 2.79
N PRO A 104 -2.40 25.84 3.17
CA PRO A 104 -2.47 26.88 4.18
C PRO A 104 -2.95 28.22 3.58
N GLU A 105 -4.26 28.35 3.40
CA GLU A 105 -4.88 29.56 2.86
C GLU A 105 -4.84 30.74 3.85
N THR A 106 -4.86 30.46 5.16
CA THR A 106 -4.83 31.46 6.24
C THR A 106 -3.44 31.61 6.86
N GLU A 107 -3.21 32.71 7.59
CA GLU A 107 -1.95 32.93 8.31
C GLU A 107 -1.74 31.90 9.42
N ASP A 108 -2.78 31.62 10.21
CA ASP A 108 -2.71 30.62 11.28
C ASP A 108 -2.32 29.24 10.73
N ARG A 109 -2.86 28.87 9.56
CA ARG A 109 -2.49 27.61 8.91
C ARG A 109 -1.06 27.60 8.38
N ARG A 110 -0.51 28.75 7.96
CA ARG A 110 0.92 28.87 7.60
C ARG A 110 1.81 28.68 8.82
N LEU A 111 1.44 29.22 9.98
CA LEU A 111 2.17 29.00 11.23
C LEU A 111 2.16 27.52 11.65
N ILE A 112 1.04 26.83 11.50
CA ILE A 112 0.92 25.39 11.79
C ILE A 112 1.77 24.57 10.82
N ARG A 113 1.77 24.90 9.51
CA ARG A 113 2.69 24.27 8.56
C ARG A 113 4.14 24.46 8.99
N ASP A 114 4.53 25.69 9.32
CA ASP A 114 5.91 26.04 9.67
C ASP A 114 6.33 25.38 10.99
N TYR A 115 5.41 25.13 11.92
CA TYR A 115 5.65 24.34 13.14
C TYR A 115 6.09 22.90 12.84
N PHE A 116 5.45 22.24 11.87
CA PHE A 116 5.79 20.87 11.49
C PHE A 116 6.96 20.78 10.50
N HIS A 117 7.25 21.86 9.78
CA HIS A 117 8.26 21.86 8.72
C HIS A 117 9.66 21.52 9.26
N ASN A 118 10.34 20.59 8.59
CA ASN A 118 11.71 20.21 8.88
C ASN A 118 12.34 19.49 7.66
N ASP A 119 13.62 19.12 7.77
CA ASP A 119 14.40 18.48 6.69
C ASP A 119 14.11 16.97 6.50
N HIS A 120 13.16 16.40 7.25
CA HIS A 120 12.81 14.98 7.10
C HIS A 120 11.93 14.73 5.87
N PRO A 121 11.88 13.48 5.35
CA PRO A 121 11.11 13.17 4.14
C PRO A 121 9.58 13.27 4.30
N ALA A 122 9.07 13.28 5.53
CA ALA A 122 7.63 13.34 5.81
C ALA A 122 7.32 14.26 7.02
N PRO A 123 7.51 15.59 6.88
CA PRO A 123 7.39 16.52 8.01
C PRO A 123 5.95 16.67 8.52
N TYR A 124 4.92 16.43 7.69
CA TYR A 124 3.55 16.83 8.02
C TYR A 124 2.69 15.64 8.52
N PRO A 125 1.86 15.82 9.56
CA PRO A 125 0.96 14.76 10.03
C PRO A 125 -0.12 14.37 9.02
N ASN A 126 -0.34 13.07 8.85
CA ASN A 126 -1.41 12.48 8.04
C ASN A 126 -2.39 11.68 8.92
N ALA A 127 -3.67 12.05 8.92
CA ALA A 127 -4.69 11.45 9.80
C ALA A 127 -5.17 10.06 9.38
N GLY A 128 -4.67 9.52 8.27
CA GLY A 128 -5.09 8.23 7.75
C GLY A 128 -4.46 7.03 8.46
N ALA A 129 -3.39 7.21 9.23
CA ALA A 129 -2.81 6.13 10.02
C ALA A 129 -2.05 6.63 11.26
N TRP A 130 -2.17 5.89 12.37
CA TRP A 130 -1.44 6.17 13.62
C TRP A 130 -1.37 4.94 14.55
N ILE A 131 -0.40 4.91 15.46
CA ILE A 131 -0.32 3.97 16.59
C ILE A 131 -0.27 4.78 17.89
N ALA A 132 -1.00 4.35 18.91
CA ALA A 132 -1.01 5.01 20.20
C ALA A 132 -1.33 4.04 21.34
N TYR A 133 -1.08 4.48 22.58
CA TYR A 133 -1.82 3.90 23.70
C TYR A 133 -3.30 4.29 23.60
N GLY A 134 -4.21 3.35 23.86
CA GLY A 134 -5.64 3.58 23.67
C GLY A 134 -6.21 4.73 24.50
N TRP A 135 -5.68 4.97 25.70
CA TRP A 135 -6.03 6.14 26.51
C TRP A 135 -5.59 7.46 25.86
N ALA A 136 -4.39 7.51 25.29
CA ALA A 136 -3.84 8.70 24.64
C ALA A 136 -4.59 9.01 23.34
N ALA A 137 -4.93 7.97 22.56
CA ALA A 137 -5.81 8.12 21.41
C ALA A 137 -7.18 8.70 21.81
N LEU A 138 -7.79 8.19 22.88
CA LEU A 138 -9.10 8.70 23.32
C LEU A 138 -9.04 10.19 23.69
N GLU A 139 -7.98 10.63 24.38
CA GLU A 139 -7.78 12.03 24.76
C GLU A 139 -7.61 12.93 23.53
N LEU A 140 -6.63 12.63 22.66
CA LEU A 140 -6.33 13.45 21.49
C LEU A 140 -7.50 13.54 20.50
N LEU A 141 -8.19 12.42 20.26
CA LEU A 141 -9.32 12.39 19.33
C LEU A 141 -10.52 13.19 19.87
N ARG A 142 -10.76 13.20 21.19
CA ARG A 142 -11.83 14.02 21.79
C ARG A 142 -11.54 15.50 21.60
N GLU A 143 -10.30 15.92 21.85
CA GLU A 143 -9.86 17.30 21.62
C GLU A 143 -10.01 17.68 20.14
N SER A 144 -9.57 16.81 19.23
CA SER A 144 -9.69 17.02 17.78
C SER A 144 -11.14 17.16 17.32
N VAL A 145 -12.05 16.31 17.80
CA VAL A 145 -13.49 16.41 17.48
C VAL A 145 -14.13 17.66 18.09
N ALA A 146 -13.73 18.06 19.30
CA ALA A 146 -14.22 19.29 19.92
C ALA A 146 -13.77 20.52 19.13
N HIS A 147 -12.50 20.59 18.76
CA HIS A 147 -11.92 21.65 17.94
C HIS A 147 -12.59 21.73 16.56
N ALA A 148 -12.72 20.60 15.86
CA ALA A 148 -13.39 20.53 14.56
C ALA A 148 -14.81 21.15 14.60
N ARG A 149 -15.56 20.91 15.69
CA ARG A 149 -16.90 21.49 15.90
C ARG A 149 -16.85 23.00 16.13
N GLU A 150 -15.85 23.49 16.86
CA GLU A 150 -15.65 24.92 17.13
C GLU A 150 -15.37 25.70 15.84
N ILE A 151 -14.49 25.17 14.99
CA ILE A 151 -14.12 25.82 13.72
C ILE A 151 -15.08 25.49 12.56
N GLY A 152 -16.07 24.62 12.78
CA GLY A 152 -17.02 24.19 11.75
C GLY A 152 -16.39 23.38 10.60
N SER A 153 -15.31 22.64 10.87
CA SER A 153 -14.61 21.80 9.90
C SER A 153 -15.00 20.33 10.04
N ASP A 154 -15.06 19.63 8.91
CA ASP A 154 -15.24 18.18 8.83
C ASP A 154 -13.95 17.43 8.46
N ASP A 155 -12.84 18.16 8.30
CA ASP A 155 -11.53 17.65 7.96
C ASP A 155 -10.80 17.18 9.23
N ASP A 156 -10.59 15.86 9.31
CA ASP A 156 -9.93 15.18 10.40
C ASP A 156 -8.44 15.53 10.51
N GLN A 157 -7.77 15.72 9.38
CA GLN A 157 -6.36 16.05 9.31
C GLN A 157 -6.08 17.48 9.77
N LEU A 158 -6.88 18.45 9.34
CA LEU A 158 -6.85 19.81 9.85
C LEU A 158 -7.05 19.81 11.37
N ALA A 159 -8.11 19.14 11.85
CA ALA A 159 -8.46 19.16 13.26
C ALA A 159 -7.36 18.61 14.16
N ILE A 160 -6.76 17.46 13.79
CA ILE A 160 -5.70 16.86 14.61
C ILE A 160 -4.39 17.65 14.53
N GLN A 161 -4.05 18.22 13.37
CA GLN A 161 -2.87 19.06 13.24
C GLN A 161 -2.94 20.29 14.15
N ASP A 162 -4.09 20.99 14.17
CA ASP A 162 -4.28 22.16 15.01
C ASP A 162 -4.15 21.81 16.51
N VAL A 163 -4.78 20.72 16.95
CA VAL A 163 -4.69 20.25 18.33
C VAL A 163 -3.27 19.83 18.71
N MET A 164 -2.54 19.16 17.80
CA MET A 164 -1.16 18.74 18.05
C MET A 164 -0.20 19.90 18.34
N VAL A 165 -0.43 21.10 17.77
CA VAL A 165 0.43 22.27 18.00
C VAL A 165 0.26 22.84 19.40
N VAL A 166 -0.93 22.69 19.99
CA VAL A 166 -1.28 23.29 21.30
C VAL A 166 -1.40 22.28 22.42
N ASN A 167 -1.32 20.97 22.13
CA ASN A 167 -1.38 19.92 23.13
C ASN A 167 -0.08 19.86 23.95
N GLU A 168 -0.20 20.03 25.26
CA GLU A 168 0.92 19.98 26.21
C GLU A 168 0.92 18.71 27.09
N THR A 169 -0.13 17.88 26.98
CA THR A 169 -0.36 16.74 27.88
C THR A 169 0.22 15.43 27.34
N LEU A 170 0.19 15.23 26.03
CA LEU A 170 0.58 13.99 25.38
C LEU A 170 1.94 14.16 24.68
N ARG A 171 2.77 13.12 24.74
CA ARG A 171 3.98 13.05 23.90
C ARG A 171 3.57 12.58 22.51
N ILE A 172 3.22 13.50 21.63
CA ILE A 172 2.81 13.21 20.26
C ILE A 172 4.03 13.31 19.34
N ARG A 173 4.19 12.36 18.41
CA ARG A 173 5.24 12.39 17.38
C ARG A 173 4.68 12.11 15.99
N VAL A 174 5.33 12.67 14.99
CA VAL A 174 5.13 12.34 13.58
C VAL A 174 6.20 11.33 13.16
N ASP A 175 5.83 10.33 12.39
CA ASP A 175 6.76 9.38 11.76
C ASP A 175 7.50 10.02 10.58
N HIS A 176 8.37 10.98 10.90
CA HIS A 176 9.08 11.82 9.94
C HIS A 176 9.95 11.03 8.96
N ASP A 177 10.52 9.94 9.42
CA ASP A 177 11.42 9.10 8.61
C ASP A 177 10.67 7.98 7.89
N ASN A 178 9.35 7.85 8.03
CA ASN A 178 8.55 6.76 7.48
C ASN A 178 9.03 5.37 7.96
N LEU A 179 9.33 5.23 9.26
CA LEU A 179 9.79 3.97 9.86
C LEU A 179 8.66 2.96 10.08
N VAL A 180 7.43 3.45 10.29
CA VAL A 180 6.22 2.65 10.49
C VAL A 180 5.27 2.84 9.32
N PHE A 181 4.99 4.09 8.98
CA PHE A 181 3.99 4.48 7.98
C PHE A 181 4.67 5.13 6.79
N LYS A 182 4.27 4.76 5.58
CA LYS A 182 4.65 5.46 4.36
C LYS A 182 3.39 5.93 3.65
N SER A 183 3.27 7.24 3.46
CA SER A 183 2.32 7.86 2.52
C SER A 183 2.91 7.83 1.12
N VAL A 184 2.11 7.46 0.11
CA VAL A 184 2.56 7.46 -1.29
C VAL A 184 2.42 8.82 -1.97
N VAL A 185 1.71 9.78 -1.36
CA VAL A 185 1.53 11.11 -1.94
C VAL A 185 2.90 11.75 -2.17
N GLY A 186 3.15 12.13 -3.43
CA GLY A 186 4.41 12.73 -3.88
C GLY A 186 5.62 11.78 -3.98
N ASN A 187 5.50 10.49 -3.61
CA ASN A 187 6.66 9.60 -3.44
C ASN A 187 6.46 8.16 -3.96
N ILE A 188 5.45 7.90 -4.79
CA ILE A 188 5.15 6.54 -5.26
C ILE A 188 6.26 5.91 -6.12
N ASP A 189 7.09 6.74 -6.77
CA ASP A 189 8.12 6.28 -7.71
C ASP A 189 9.27 5.49 -7.07
N ASN A 190 9.38 5.58 -5.74
CA ASN A 190 10.49 5.04 -4.97
C ASN A 190 10.14 3.77 -4.19
N ILE A 191 9.01 3.15 -4.52
CA ILE A 191 8.54 1.95 -3.82
C ILE A 191 8.80 0.74 -4.70
N SER A 192 9.42 -0.29 -4.12
CA SER A 192 9.71 -1.57 -4.78
C SER A 192 9.09 -2.75 -4.06
N ILE A 193 8.73 -3.78 -4.82
CA ILE A 193 8.10 -5.00 -4.30
C ILE A 193 9.10 -6.15 -4.34
N ARG A 194 9.18 -6.90 -3.23
CA ARG A 194 9.94 -8.16 -3.17
C ARG A 194 9.15 -9.18 -2.36
N GLY A 195 8.48 -10.09 -3.06
CA GLY A 195 7.54 -11.02 -2.43
C GLY A 195 6.39 -10.28 -1.75
N SER A 196 6.00 -10.74 -0.57
CA SER A 196 4.97 -10.14 0.27
C SER A 196 5.42 -8.91 1.09
N SER A 197 6.57 -8.33 0.76
CA SER A 197 7.10 -7.13 1.40
C SER A 197 7.34 -6.01 0.38
N ILE A 198 7.18 -4.79 0.86
CA ILE A 198 7.40 -3.57 0.11
C ILE A 198 8.56 -2.80 0.74
N PHE A 199 9.38 -2.16 -0.09
CA PHE A 199 10.60 -1.46 0.30
C PHE A 199 10.66 -0.07 -0.31
N ASP A 200 11.23 0.89 0.41
CA ASP A 200 11.54 2.23 -0.11
C ASP A 200 12.81 2.25 -0.99
N GLU A 201 13.21 3.45 -1.45
CA GLU A 201 14.41 3.62 -2.28
C GLU A 201 15.71 3.14 -1.61
N ASN A 202 15.74 3.15 -0.28
CA ASN A 202 16.88 2.76 0.54
C ASN A 202 16.84 1.27 0.92
N LEU A 203 15.94 0.50 0.31
CA LEU A 203 15.71 -0.91 0.60
C LEU A 203 15.27 -1.19 2.04
N ARG A 204 14.67 -0.19 2.70
CA ARG A 204 14.06 -0.40 4.01
C ARG A 204 12.65 -0.90 3.80
N ARG A 205 12.30 -1.96 4.54
CA ARG A 205 10.95 -2.54 4.52
C ARG A 205 9.95 -1.55 5.11
N ILE A 206 8.81 -1.39 4.43
CA ILE A 206 7.71 -0.52 4.85
C ILE A 206 6.70 -1.35 5.67
N PRO A 207 6.44 -1.04 6.95
CA PRO A 207 5.49 -1.80 7.78
C PRO A 207 4.03 -1.57 7.41
N VAL A 208 3.65 -0.32 7.18
CA VAL A 208 2.29 0.11 6.81
C VAL A 208 2.40 1.12 5.66
N LEU A 209 1.67 0.87 4.57
CA LEU A 209 1.68 1.69 3.37
C LEU A 209 0.29 2.26 3.13
N HIS A 210 0.19 3.58 3.04
CA HIS A 210 -1.04 4.33 2.78
C HIS A 210 -1.04 4.87 1.37
N PHE A 211 -2.02 4.44 0.57
CA PHE A 211 -2.22 4.81 -0.83
C PHE A 211 -3.08 6.07 -0.99
N ASN A 212 -2.92 7.04 -0.09
CA ASN A 212 -3.65 8.30 -0.12
C ASN A 212 -3.47 9.05 -1.45
N GLY A 213 -4.47 9.85 -1.79
CA GLY A 213 -4.47 10.70 -2.99
C GLY A 213 -4.99 10.00 -4.25
N ASN A 214 -4.11 9.71 -5.20
CA ASN A 214 -4.48 9.42 -6.59
C ASN A 214 -5.09 8.01 -6.77
N ARG A 215 -6.22 7.92 -7.49
CA ARG A 215 -6.90 6.66 -7.85
C ARG A 215 -6.00 5.61 -8.51
N HIS A 216 -4.95 6.00 -9.24
CA HIS A 216 -4.01 5.04 -9.84
C HIS A 216 -3.25 4.22 -8.80
N HIS A 217 -3.09 4.73 -7.58
CA HIS A 217 -2.45 4.03 -6.47
C HIS A 217 -3.32 2.87 -5.96
N LEU A 218 -4.64 3.04 -6.03
CA LEU A 218 -5.62 2.03 -5.61
C LEU A 218 -5.67 0.82 -6.55
N ASP A 219 -5.41 1.01 -7.84
CA ASP A 219 -5.35 -0.10 -8.79
C ASP A 219 -4.14 -1.00 -8.49
N PHE A 220 -2.99 -0.41 -8.17
CA PHE A 220 -1.82 -1.16 -7.71
C PHE A 220 -2.10 -1.91 -6.40
N PHE A 221 -2.67 -1.21 -5.42
CA PHE A 221 -3.08 -1.78 -4.15
C PHE A 221 -3.95 -3.04 -4.34
N ARG A 222 -4.96 -2.95 -5.22
CA ARG A 222 -5.85 -4.07 -5.54
C ARG A 222 -5.08 -5.24 -6.15
N PHE A 223 -4.27 -4.98 -7.17
CA PHE A 223 -3.47 -6.03 -7.81
C PHE A 223 -2.57 -6.76 -6.81
N TYR A 224 -1.82 -6.02 -5.99
CA TYR A 224 -0.93 -6.63 -5.01
C TYR A 224 -1.69 -7.41 -3.94
N ASN A 225 -2.80 -6.86 -3.41
CA ASN A 225 -3.62 -7.60 -2.44
C ASN A 225 -4.20 -8.88 -3.02
N ASP A 226 -4.70 -8.80 -4.24
CA ASP A 226 -5.25 -9.95 -4.93
C ASP A 226 -4.18 -11.01 -5.15
N LEU A 227 -2.93 -10.64 -5.43
CA LEU A 227 -1.85 -11.60 -5.66
C LEU A 227 -1.32 -12.22 -4.36
N PHE A 228 -0.99 -11.39 -3.37
CA PHE A 228 -0.23 -11.79 -2.18
C PHE A 228 -1.06 -12.04 -0.93
N THR A 229 -2.19 -11.33 -0.76
CA THR A 229 -2.99 -11.40 0.47
C THR A 229 -4.02 -12.53 0.40
N LEU A 230 -4.71 -12.68 -0.73
CA LEU A 230 -5.77 -13.68 -0.86
C LEU A 230 -5.25 -15.11 -1.07
N ASN A 231 -4.07 -15.29 -1.69
CA ASN A 231 -3.61 -16.62 -2.14
C ASN A 231 -2.58 -17.29 -1.26
N ARG A 232 -2.29 -16.70 -0.09
CA ARG A 232 -1.44 -17.30 0.96
C ARG A 232 -0.04 -17.73 0.48
N ASN A 233 0.46 -17.18 -0.62
CA ASN A 233 1.78 -17.52 -1.17
C ASN A 233 2.70 -16.30 -1.17
N PRO A 234 3.50 -16.11 -0.11
CA PRO A 234 4.26 -14.88 0.12
C PRO A 234 5.49 -14.70 -0.78
N ASP A 235 5.82 -15.68 -1.62
CA ASP A 235 7.16 -15.79 -2.22
C ASP A 235 7.17 -15.64 -3.75
N LEU A 236 6.08 -15.20 -4.36
CA LEU A 236 6.08 -14.83 -5.78
C LEU A 236 6.96 -13.58 -6.00
N LEU A 237 7.82 -13.63 -7.01
CA LEU A 237 8.67 -12.50 -7.40
C LEU A 237 8.16 -11.92 -8.71
N LEU A 238 7.80 -10.65 -8.69
CA LEU A 238 7.40 -9.91 -9.89
C LEU A 238 8.51 -8.94 -10.28
N ARG A 239 8.96 -9.03 -11.53
CA ARG A 239 10.10 -8.25 -12.07
C ARG A 239 9.75 -7.63 -13.40
N VAL A 240 10.29 -6.44 -13.67
CA VAL A 240 10.24 -5.85 -15.01
C VAL A 240 11.33 -6.48 -15.87
N VAL A 241 11.04 -6.71 -17.14
CA VAL A 241 12.00 -7.21 -18.12
C VAL A 241 12.56 -6.04 -18.93
N GLU A 242 13.83 -5.73 -18.71
CA GLU A 242 14.57 -4.66 -19.41
C GLU A 242 15.78 -5.25 -20.14
N THR A 243 16.22 -4.58 -21.20
CA THR A 243 17.51 -4.84 -21.84
C THR A 243 18.63 -4.17 -21.04
N ALA A 244 19.88 -4.58 -21.26
CA ALA A 244 21.06 -3.92 -20.67
C ALA A 244 21.18 -2.44 -21.10
N ALA A 245 20.56 -2.07 -22.23
CA ALA A 245 20.48 -0.69 -22.71
C ALA A 245 19.33 0.13 -22.08
N GLY A 246 18.48 -0.49 -21.23
CA GLY A 246 17.37 0.17 -20.55
C GLY A 246 16.05 0.22 -21.32
N ALA A 247 15.96 -0.44 -22.49
CA ALA A 247 14.69 -0.62 -23.18
C ALA A 247 13.85 -1.72 -22.53
N TYR A 248 12.54 -1.48 -22.36
CA TYR A 248 11.59 -2.48 -21.89
C TYR A 248 11.27 -3.50 -22.98
N VAL A 249 11.07 -4.76 -22.58
CA VAL A 249 10.44 -5.74 -23.45
C VAL A 249 8.93 -5.56 -23.39
N ALA A 250 8.29 -5.46 -24.55
CA ALA A 250 6.85 -5.36 -24.68
C ALA A 250 6.30 -6.47 -25.57
N TYR A 251 5.01 -6.76 -25.43
CA TYR A 251 4.27 -7.66 -26.29
C TYR A 251 3.09 -6.93 -26.93
N ASP A 252 3.11 -6.83 -28.25
CA ASP A 252 2.14 -6.11 -29.04
C ASP A 252 1.76 -6.88 -30.30
N GLU A 253 0.45 -6.96 -30.58
CA GLU A 253 -0.08 -7.58 -31.80
C GLU A 253 0.54 -8.94 -32.18
N GLY A 254 0.78 -9.80 -31.19
CA GLY A 254 1.32 -11.15 -31.45
C GLY A 254 2.85 -11.21 -31.49
N ARG A 255 3.56 -10.13 -31.15
CA ARG A 255 5.01 -10.04 -31.31
C ARG A 255 5.67 -9.39 -30.11
N PHE A 256 6.91 -9.77 -29.84
CA PHE A 256 7.75 -9.01 -28.94
C PHE A 256 8.30 -7.76 -29.63
N ALA A 257 8.43 -6.69 -28.86
CA ALA A 257 9.03 -5.43 -29.26
C ALA A 257 9.90 -4.88 -28.12
N LEU A 258 10.85 -4.01 -28.46
CA LEU A 258 11.55 -3.18 -27.48
C LEU A 258 10.92 -1.78 -27.49
N THR A 259 10.80 -1.18 -26.31
CA THR A 259 10.26 0.19 -26.17
C THR A 259 10.99 0.93 -25.06
N GLU A 260 11.25 2.22 -25.28
CA GLU A 260 11.74 3.13 -24.24
C GLU A 260 10.59 3.71 -23.41
N HIS A 261 9.35 3.55 -23.89
CA HIS A 261 8.15 4.07 -23.25
C HIS A 261 7.44 2.98 -22.48
N ARG A 262 6.98 3.34 -21.28
CA ARG A 262 6.07 2.51 -20.50
C ARG A 262 4.71 2.46 -21.17
N SER A 263 4.12 1.27 -21.15
CA SER A 263 2.78 1.04 -21.66
C SER A 263 2.20 -0.22 -21.03
N PRO A 264 0.87 -0.45 -21.12
CA PRO A 264 0.25 -1.72 -20.75
C PRO A 264 0.79 -2.95 -21.48
N LYS A 265 1.62 -2.75 -22.51
CA LYS A 265 2.20 -3.81 -23.33
C LYS A 265 3.55 -4.30 -22.79
N ILE A 266 4.19 -3.57 -21.87
CA ILE A 266 5.47 -4.02 -21.29
C ILE A 266 5.28 -5.35 -20.54
N LEU A 267 6.35 -6.14 -20.51
CA LEU A 267 6.35 -7.45 -19.91
C LEU A 267 6.91 -7.44 -18.50
N PHE A 268 6.25 -8.22 -17.67
CA PHE A 268 6.64 -8.57 -16.33
C PHE A 268 6.97 -10.06 -16.30
N LEU A 269 8.05 -10.40 -15.60
CA LEU A 269 8.38 -11.77 -15.25
C LEU A 269 7.83 -12.05 -13.86
N LEU A 270 6.90 -13.00 -13.78
CA LEU A 270 6.42 -13.54 -12.51
C LEU A 270 7.13 -14.88 -12.26
N SER A 271 7.78 -15.02 -11.11
CA SER A 271 8.55 -16.21 -10.74
C SER A 271 8.09 -16.80 -9.42
N ALA A 272 7.92 -18.11 -9.37
CA ALA A 272 7.65 -18.86 -8.15
C ALA A 272 8.94 -19.44 -7.53
N PRO A 273 8.95 -19.75 -6.21
CA PRO A 273 10.09 -20.38 -5.54
C PRO A 273 10.50 -21.72 -6.13
N SER A 274 9.58 -22.41 -6.81
CA SER A 274 9.83 -23.66 -7.53
C SER A 274 10.76 -23.50 -8.74
N GLY A 275 11.15 -22.26 -9.09
CA GLY A 275 11.96 -21.95 -10.27
C GLY A 275 11.15 -21.94 -11.58
N ASN A 276 9.82 -21.96 -11.48
CA ASN A 276 8.93 -21.73 -12.61
C ASN A 276 8.65 -20.24 -12.76
N SER A 277 8.47 -19.78 -13.99
CA SER A 277 8.15 -18.38 -14.29
C SER A 277 7.27 -18.27 -15.51
N CYS A 278 6.59 -17.13 -15.65
CA CYS A 278 5.89 -16.77 -16.87
C CYS A 278 6.09 -15.28 -17.18
N LEU A 279 5.89 -14.94 -18.45
CA LEU A 279 5.84 -13.56 -18.91
C LEU A 279 4.40 -13.10 -18.95
N MET A 280 4.16 -11.87 -18.52
CA MET A 280 2.83 -11.28 -18.47
C MET A 280 2.88 -9.83 -18.94
N THR A 281 1.87 -9.39 -19.70
CA THR A 281 1.71 -7.98 -20.07
C THR A 281 1.22 -7.14 -18.90
N GLY A 282 1.37 -5.82 -19.01
CA GLY A 282 0.86 -4.85 -18.02
C GLY A 282 -0.65 -4.83 -17.86
N ASP A 283 -1.40 -5.23 -18.87
CA ASP A 283 -2.83 -5.45 -18.73
C ASP A 283 -3.18 -6.84 -18.17
N GLY A 284 -2.16 -7.65 -17.83
CA GLY A 284 -2.30 -8.88 -17.08
C GLY A 284 -2.37 -10.17 -17.92
N ARG A 285 -2.23 -10.11 -19.23
CA ARG A 285 -2.31 -11.32 -20.06
C ARG A 285 -1.02 -12.12 -19.95
N VAL A 286 -1.14 -13.42 -19.73
CA VAL A 286 0.02 -14.32 -19.77
C VAL A 286 0.42 -14.52 -21.23
N VAL A 287 1.72 -14.37 -21.50
CA VAL A 287 2.30 -14.64 -22.82
C VAL A 287 2.64 -16.12 -22.91
N THR A 288 2.13 -16.77 -23.95
CA THR A 288 2.38 -18.18 -24.25
C THR A 288 3.41 -18.28 -25.38
N ILE A 289 4.36 -19.19 -25.22
CA ILE A 289 5.45 -19.38 -26.17
C ILE A 289 5.48 -20.87 -26.55
N SER A 290 5.09 -21.19 -27.79
CA SER A 290 5.12 -22.57 -28.24
C SER A 290 6.55 -23.13 -28.29
N PRO A 291 6.74 -24.46 -28.30
CA PRO A 291 8.05 -25.08 -28.53
C PRO A 291 8.72 -24.62 -29.83
N GLU A 292 7.93 -24.23 -30.83
CA GLU A 292 8.37 -23.65 -32.11
C GLU A 292 8.47 -22.11 -32.06
N PHE A 293 8.36 -21.51 -30.88
CA PHE A 293 8.41 -20.07 -30.63
C PHE A 293 7.29 -19.26 -31.29
N ASN A 294 6.12 -19.88 -31.53
CA ASN A 294 4.92 -19.11 -31.87
C ASN A 294 4.38 -18.41 -30.63
N LEU A 295 3.94 -17.17 -30.81
CA LEU A 295 3.49 -16.32 -29.72
C LEU A 295 1.98 -16.16 -29.73
N ALA A 296 1.38 -16.29 -28.55
CA ALA A 296 0.03 -15.81 -28.28
C ALA A 296 0.00 -15.14 -26.91
N ALA A 297 -0.93 -14.19 -26.73
CA ALA A 297 -1.28 -13.72 -25.39
C ALA A 297 -2.79 -13.76 -25.27
N GLY A 298 -3.27 -14.27 -24.14
CA GLY A 298 -4.70 -14.44 -23.92
C GLY A 298 -4.99 -14.81 -22.48
N HIS A 299 -6.28 -14.98 -22.19
CA HIS A 299 -6.76 -15.46 -20.91
C HIS A 299 -6.79 -16.99 -20.81
N HIS A 300 -6.53 -17.69 -21.91
CA HIS A 300 -6.71 -19.14 -22.01
C HIS A 300 -5.36 -19.86 -22.10
N ARG A 301 -5.23 -20.89 -21.25
CA ARG A 301 -4.13 -21.85 -21.15
C ARG A 301 -3.92 -22.60 -22.47
N VAL A 302 -2.67 -22.71 -22.91
CA VAL A 302 -2.18 -23.72 -23.85
C VAL A 302 -1.19 -24.59 -23.07
N ASP A 303 -1.68 -25.71 -22.54
CA ASP A 303 -1.03 -26.56 -21.53
C ASP A 303 0.52 -26.56 -21.54
N GLY A 304 1.10 -25.74 -20.65
CA GLY A 304 2.52 -25.75 -20.30
C GLY A 304 3.41 -24.86 -21.17
N TRP A 305 2.89 -24.21 -22.21
CA TRP A 305 3.65 -23.34 -23.12
C TRP A 305 3.99 -21.98 -22.53
N GLU A 306 3.41 -21.66 -21.38
CA GLU A 306 3.68 -20.40 -20.68
C GLU A 306 4.76 -20.59 -19.61
N ILE A 307 5.04 -21.84 -19.21
CA ILE A 307 5.96 -22.15 -18.11
C ILE A 307 7.40 -22.12 -18.64
N ILE A 308 8.12 -21.10 -18.19
CA ILE A 308 9.55 -20.94 -18.47
C ILE A 308 10.29 -21.25 -17.17
N ARG A 309 11.29 -22.13 -17.21
CA ARG A 309 12.22 -22.26 -16.09
C ARG A 309 12.94 -20.93 -15.90
N THR A 310 13.03 -20.40 -14.69
CA THR A 310 13.67 -19.10 -14.42
C THR A 310 15.08 -19.03 -15.01
N SER A 311 15.84 -20.13 -14.97
CA SER A 311 17.17 -20.25 -15.58
C SER A 311 17.21 -20.08 -17.09
N ASN A 312 16.07 -20.26 -17.78
CA ASN A 312 15.97 -20.30 -19.23
C ASN A 312 15.30 -19.04 -19.82
N VAL A 313 14.81 -18.12 -18.98
CA VAL A 313 14.10 -16.91 -19.45
C VAL A 313 14.99 -16.07 -20.36
N GLN A 314 16.27 -15.92 -20.01
CA GLN A 314 17.26 -15.24 -20.84
C GLN A 314 17.35 -15.85 -22.24
N THR A 315 17.52 -17.18 -22.32
CA THR A 315 17.62 -17.93 -23.58
C THR A 315 16.36 -17.77 -24.43
N VAL A 316 15.18 -17.83 -23.80
CA VAL A 316 13.90 -17.67 -24.51
C VAL A 316 13.78 -16.29 -25.14
N LEU A 317 14.08 -15.22 -24.39
CA LEU A 317 14.02 -13.86 -24.92
C LEU A 317 15.08 -13.62 -26.01
N GLN A 318 16.26 -14.25 -25.88
CA GLN A 318 17.31 -14.18 -26.90
C GLN A 318 16.96 -14.85 -28.22
N THR A 319 16.00 -15.79 -28.25
CA THR A 319 15.46 -16.31 -29.52
C THR A 319 14.80 -15.20 -30.36
N PHE A 320 14.23 -14.19 -29.70
CA PHE A 320 13.56 -13.06 -30.36
C PHE A 320 14.46 -11.82 -30.48
N PHE A 321 15.44 -11.69 -29.60
CA PHE A 321 16.39 -10.59 -29.52
C PHE A 321 17.81 -11.11 -29.31
N PRO A 322 18.46 -11.66 -30.35
CA PRO A 322 19.71 -12.42 -30.21
C PRO A 322 20.89 -11.58 -29.72
N ASP A 323 20.87 -10.28 -29.99
CA ASP A 323 21.95 -9.36 -29.63
C ASP A 323 21.74 -8.69 -28.25
N GLU A 324 20.64 -9.02 -27.56
CA GLU A 324 20.28 -8.39 -26.29
C GLU A 324 20.67 -9.23 -25.07
N THR A 325 20.95 -8.52 -23.97
CA THR A 325 21.07 -9.08 -22.62
C THR A 325 19.97 -8.50 -21.76
N PHE A 326 19.32 -9.32 -20.92
CA PHE A 326 18.17 -8.87 -20.15
C PHE A 326 18.51 -8.74 -18.66
N ALA A 327 17.98 -7.69 -18.05
CA ALA A 327 17.93 -7.49 -16.62
C ALA A 327 16.49 -7.73 -16.13
N PHE A 328 16.37 -8.44 -15.01
CA PHE A 328 15.09 -8.69 -14.35
C PHE A 328 15.04 -7.88 -13.06
N LEU A 329 14.53 -6.66 -13.16
CA LEU A 329 14.59 -5.68 -12.09
C LEU A 329 13.38 -5.83 -11.15
N PRO A 330 13.52 -5.59 -9.83
CA PRO A 330 12.38 -5.52 -8.93
C PRO A 330 11.35 -4.52 -9.44
N LEU A 331 10.08 -4.89 -9.37
CA LEU A 331 8.99 -4.04 -9.80
C LEU A 331 8.91 -2.78 -8.95
N LYS A 332 8.91 -1.60 -9.58
CA LYS A 332 8.62 -0.34 -8.91
C LYS A 332 7.16 0.05 -9.14
N THR A 333 6.55 0.74 -8.18
CA THR A 333 5.12 1.09 -8.28
C THR A 333 4.80 1.97 -9.48
N ARG A 334 5.73 2.84 -9.87
CA ARG A 334 5.63 3.65 -11.11
C ARG A 334 5.50 2.83 -12.40
N ASP A 335 6.07 1.63 -12.43
CA ASP A 335 6.01 0.77 -13.61
C ASP A 335 4.60 0.16 -13.77
N ILE A 336 3.79 0.19 -12.70
CA ILE A 336 2.46 -0.41 -12.62
C ILE A 336 1.35 0.60 -12.89
N CYS A 337 1.48 1.81 -12.36
CA CYS A 337 0.48 2.87 -12.55
C CYS A 337 0.22 3.13 -14.05
N ASP A 338 1.25 2.99 -14.88
CA ASP A 338 1.18 3.14 -16.33
C ASP A 338 0.69 1.88 -17.07
N ALA A 339 0.71 0.71 -16.40
CA ALA A 339 0.47 -0.59 -17.02
C ALA A 339 -1.00 -1.05 -17.00
N HIS A 340 -1.86 -0.48 -16.15
CA HIS A 340 -3.29 -0.86 -16.03
C HIS A 340 -3.52 -2.36 -15.70
N LEU A 341 -2.91 -2.85 -14.61
CA LEU A 341 -3.14 -4.20 -14.07
C LEU A 341 -4.57 -4.35 -13.51
N ARG A 342 -5.57 -4.57 -14.38
CA ARG A 342 -6.98 -4.73 -13.96
C ARG A 342 -7.58 -6.11 -14.20
N ALA A 343 -6.94 -7.00 -14.98
CA ALA A 343 -7.69 -8.08 -15.63
C ALA A 343 -7.22 -9.53 -15.37
N SER A 344 -6.32 -9.82 -14.42
CA SER A 344 -5.65 -11.14 -14.47
C SER A 344 -5.33 -11.86 -13.18
N THR A 345 -5.63 -11.33 -12.00
CA THR A 345 -5.16 -12.00 -10.77
C THR A 345 -5.70 -13.43 -10.67
N THR A 346 -6.97 -13.67 -10.96
CA THR A 346 -7.55 -15.03 -11.02
C THR A 346 -6.79 -15.96 -11.97
N ASN A 347 -6.52 -15.52 -13.20
CA ASN A 347 -5.85 -16.34 -14.22
C ASN A 347 -4.40 -16.67 -13.84
N ILE A 348 -3.67 -15.72 -13.23
CA ILE A 348 -2.30 -15.91 -12.75
C ILE A 348 -2.24 -16.99 -11.67
N LEU A 349 -3.26 -17.04 -10.80
CA LEU A 349 -3.27 -17.91 -9.64
C LEU A 349 -3.65 -19.35 -10.00
N GLU A 350 -4.66 -19.52 -10.85
CA GLU A 350 -4.95 -20.81 -11.50
C GLU A 350 -3.68 -21.34 -12.19
N TYR A 351 -2.91 -20.45 -12.83
CA TYR A 351 -1.70 -20.77 -13.56
C TYR A 351 -0.52 -21.27 -12.69
N PHE A 352 -0.19 -20.58 -11.59
CA PHE A 352 0.94 -20.99 -10.74
C PHE A 352 0.62 -22.13 -9.77
N TYR A 353 -0.64 -22.26 -9.37
CA TYR A 353 -1.03 -23.16 -8.28
C TYR A 353 -1.90 -24.34 -8.71
N ASN A 354 -2.24 -24.46 -10.01
CA ASN A 354 -3.21 -25.46 -10.51
C ASN A 354 -4.50 -25.46 -9.67
N LEU A 355 -4.98 -24.27 -9.28
CA LEU A 355 -6.22 -24.09 -8.52
C LEU A 355 -7.46 -24.28 -9.38
#